data_AF-A0A1I1SF79-F1
#
_entry.id   AF-A0A1I1SF79-F1
#
_cell.length_a   1.000
_cell.length_b   1.000
_cell.length_c   1.000
_cell.angle_alpha   90.00
_cell.angle_beta   90.00
_cell.angle_gamma   90.00
#
_symmetry.space_group_name_H-M   'P 1'
#
loop_
_entity.id
_entity.type
_entity.pdbx_description
1 polymer ?
#
loop_
_entity_poly.entity_id
_entity_poly.type
_entity_poly.pdbx_seq_one_letter_code
_entity_poly.pdbx_strand_id
1 'polypeptide(L)'
;MKKDELYMNFSYVNNTSEKDSAVEYYYMELDGQPYTGMVYGEHPVHINTKEYDAAVVNGRFHGWMISYYPNGEVSDMQKYREGFAHGKCYRWDKEGNVKSSGLKQYGLYVSYKEWDSDGNLIENYKMPESGERYDAYMAFKKEADKKWTIKTYEDEDDQGFDGE
;
A
#
# COMPACT_ATOMS: atom_id res chain seq x y z
N MET A 1 -1.69 -23.40 27.18
CA MET A 1 -2.10 -21.99 27.02
C MET A 1 -2.67 -21.86 25.62
N LYS A 2 -3.93 -21.44 25.49
CA LYS A 2 -4.60 -21.30 24.19
C LYS A 2 -3.94 -20.16 23.44
N LYS A 3 -3.55 -20.38 22.18
CA LYS A 3 -3.26 -19.31 21.23
C LYS A 3 -4.60 -18.61 21.04
N ASP A 4 -4.75 -17.43 21.62
CA ASP A 4 -5.89 -16.57 21.35
C ASP A 4 -5.75 -16.09 19.90
N GLU A 5 -6.30 -16.87 18.97
CA GLU A 5 -6.43 -16.49 17.57
C GLU A 5 -7.37 -15.28 17.53
N LEU A 6 -6.78 -14.08 17.41
CA LEU A 6 -7.54 -12.86 17.15
C LEU A 6 -8.29 -13.05 15.84
N TYR A 7 -9.60 -13.28 15.92
CA TYR A 7 -10.49 -13.26 14.77
C TYR A 7 -10.63 -11.82 14.28
N MET A 8 -9.79 -11.41 13.33
CA MET A 8 -10.04 -10.20 12.56
C MET A 8 -11.10 -10.51 11.51
N ASN A 9 -12.23 -9.79 11.59
CA ASN A 9 -13.23 -9.84 10.54
C ASN A 9 -12.79 -8.94 9.39
N PHE A 10 -12.51 -9.54 8.23
CA PHE A 10 -12.29 -8.81 6.98
C PHE A 10 -13.64 -8.58 6.31
N SER A 11 -14.13 -7.34 6.32
CA SER A 11 -15.27 -6.98 5.47
C SER A 11 -14.77 -6.48 4.12
N TYR A 12 -15.24 -7.12 3.04
CA TYR A 12 -14.87 -6.81 1.66
C TYR A 12 -15.92 -5.87 1.07
N VAL A 13 -15.53 -4.68 0.61
CA VAL A 13 -16.44 -3.80 -0.16
C VAL A 13 -15.92 -3.68 -1.59
N ASN A 14 -16.50 -4.46 -2.50
CA ASN A 14 -16.26 -4.36 -3.95
C ASN A 14 -16.98 -3.12 -4.48
N ASN A 15 -16.25 -2.18 -5.06
CA ASN A 15 -16.82 -1.25 -6.02
C ASN A 15 -16.03 -1.35 -7.32
N THR A 16 -16.38 -2.35 -8.12
CA THR A 16 -15.74 -2.62 -9.41
C THR A 16 -16.43 -1.84 -10.52
N SER A 17 -15.70 -0.92 -11.15
CA SER A 17 -15.83 -0.70 -12.59
C SER A 17 -14.43 -0.63 -13.19
N GLU A 18 -14.10 -1.70 -13.92
CA GLU A 18 -13.12 -1.86 -15.00
C GLU A 18 -11.95 -0.86 -15.09
N LYS A 19 -10.74 -1.41 -14.91
CA LYS A 19 -9.42 -0.93 -15.36
C LYS A 19 -8.72 0.24 -14.65
N ASP A 20 -9.34 0.97 -13.73
CA ASP A 20 -8.61 1.95 -12.92
C ASP A 20 -8.91 1.78 -11.41
N SER A 21 -7.87 1.44 -10.65
CA SER A 21 -7.85 1.27 -9.19
C SER A 21 -8.80 0.20 -8.63
N ALA A 22 -8.27 -1.01 -8.41
CA ALA A 22 -8.82 -1.88 -7.37
C ALA A 22 -8.60 -1.18 -6.03
N VAL A 23 -9.58 -0.41 -5.57
CA VAL A 23 -9.58 0.11 -4.20
C VAL A 23 -10.05 -1.04 -3.32
N GLU A 24 -9.10 -1.83 -2.84
CA GLU A 24 -9.36 -2.90 -1.87
C GLU A 24 -9.66 -2.27 -0.51
N TYR A 25 -10.95 -2.14 -0.19
CA TYR A 25 -11.40 -1.67 1.12
C TYR A 25 -11.33 -2.84 2.12
N TYR A 26 -10.15 -3.09 2.68
CA TYR A 26 -10.07 -3.88 3.91
C TYR A 26 -10.45 -2.99 5.08
N TYR A 27 -11.52 -3.35 5.77
CA TYR A 27 -11.85 -2.79 7.07
C TYR A 27 -11.68 -3.86 8.14
N MET A 28 -10.80 -3.59 9.09
CA MET A 28 -10.41 -4.50 10.15
C MET A 28 -11.09 -4.14 11.45
N GLU A 29 -11.78 -5.10 12.03
CA GLU A 29 -12.45 -4.97 13.32
C GLU A 29 -11.97 -6.06 14.28
N LEU A 30 -11.92 -5.70 15.56
CA LEU A 30 -11.74 -6.62 16.68
C LEU A 30 -12.85 -6.35 17.69
N ASP A 31 -13.61 -7.40 18.04
CA ASP A 31 -14.76 -7.32 18.95
C ASP A 31 -15.81 -6.25 18.54
N GLY A 32 -16.02 -6.10 17.22
CA GLY A 32 -16.96 -5.13 16.65
C GLY A 32 -16.52 -3.67 16.77
N GLN A 33 -15.23 -3.42 17.07
CA GLN A 33 -14.63 -2.10 17.09
C GLN A 33 -13.55 -1.97 16.01
N PRO A 34 -13.36 -0.78 15.41
CA PRO A 34 -12.30 -0.56 14.42
C PRO A 34 -10.92 -0.85 15.02
N TYR A 35 -10.18 -1.75 14.42
CA TYR A 35 -8.90 -2.20 14.95
C TYR A 35 -7.82 -1.12 14.81
N THR A 36 -6.95 -0.98 15.81
CA THR A 36 -5.74 -0.16 15.74
C THR A 36 -4.58 -0.95 16.31
N GLY A 37 -3.53 -1.15 15.51
CA GLY A 37 -2.38 -1.99 15.87
C GLY A 37 -1.65 -2.52 14.65
N MET A 38 -0.80 -3.52 14.86
CA MET A 38 -0.05 -4.19 13.80
C MET A 38 -0.76 -5.47 13.38
N VAL A 39 -0.78 -5.73 12.08
CA VAL A 39 -1.29 -6.96 11.50
C VAL A 39 -0.24 -7.57 10.58
N TYR A 40 -0.34 -8.88 10.37
CA TYR A 40 0.48 -9.58 9.37
C TYR A 40 -0.39 -10.53 8.55
N GLY A 41 0.01 -10.73 7.30
CA GLY A 41 -0.53 -11.80 6.45
C GLY A 41 0.34 -13.04 6.51
N GLU A 42 -0.27 -14.22 6.39
CA GLU A 42 0.46 -15.48 6.18
C GLU A 42 0.30 -15.92 4.72
N HIS A 43 1.39 -16.40 4.13
CA HIS A 43 1.39 -16.82 2.74
C HIS A 43 0.53 -18.10 2.56
N PRO A 44 -0.43 -18.13 1.62
CA PRO A 44 -1.41 -19.21 1.52
C PRO A 44 -0.81 -20.58 1.14
N VAL A 45 0.30 -20.58 0.39
CA VAL A 45 0.99 -21.81 -0.07
C VAL A 45 2.18 -22.20 0.82
N HIS A 46 2.88 -21.23 1.41
CA HIS A 46 4.08 -21.45 2.21
C HIS A 46 3.71 -21.29 3.68
N ILE A 47 3.13 -22.36 4.24
CA ILE A 47 2.61 -22.41 5.61
C ILE A 47 3.71 -21.94 6.59
N ASN A 48 3.34 -21.04 7.52
CA ASN A 48 4.23 -20.36 8.47
C ASN A 48 5.22 -19.35 7.87
N THR A 49 5.07 -18.94 6.62
CA THR A 49 5.82 -17.78 6.09
C THR A 49 4.94 -16.55 6.11
N LYS A 50 5.54 -15.45 6.56
CA LYS A 50 4.87 -14.15 6.67
C LYS A 50 4.87 -13.49 5.29
N GLU A 51 3.69 -13.05 4.84
CA GLU A 51 3.52 -12.39 3.55
C GLU A 51 3.70 -10.88 3.67
N TYR A 52 3.19 -10.26 4.74
CA TYR A 52 3.38 -8.84 5.00
C TYR A 52 3.27 -8.49 6.48
N ASP A 53 3.81 -7.33 6.86
CA ASP A 53 3.46 -6.58 8.07
C ASP A 53 2.79 -5.26 7.66
N ALA A 54 1.78 -4.82 8.40
CA ALA A 54 1.16 -3.52 8.19
C ALA A 54 0.64 -2.92 9.50
N ALA A 55 0.73 -1.59 9.61
CA ALA A 55 0.03 -0.85 10.65
C ALA A 55 -1.42 -0.56 10.21
N VAL A 56 -2.32 -0.58 11.19
CA VAL A 56 -3.76 -0.35 11.03
C VAL A 56 -4.17 0.71 12.03
N VAL A 57 -4.93 1.70 11.59
CA VAL A 57 -5.49 2.77 12.41
C VAL A 57 -6.97 2.90 12.05
N ASN A 58 -7.85 2.85 13.05
CA ASN A 58 -9.31 2.92 12.88
C ASN A 58 -9.83 1.95 11.80
N GLY A 59 -9.34 0.71 11.83
CA GLY A 59 -9.71 -0.37 10.94
C GLY A 59 -9.11 -0.29 9.53
N ARG A 60 -8.21 0.65 9.25
CA ARG A 60 -7.67 0.88 7.90
C ARG A 60 -6.15 0.86 7.91
N PHE A 61 -5.53 0.35 6.84
CA PHE A 61 -4.08 0.38 6.69
C PHE A 61 -3.54 1.82 6.78
N HIS A 62 -2.43 2.00 7.50
CA HIS A 62 -1.81 3.29 7.72
C HIS A 62 -0.31 3.11 7.90
N GLY A 63 0.51 4.05 7.39
CA GLY A 63 1.96 3.93 7.46
C GLY A 63 2.52 2.92 6.46
N TRP A 64 3.66 2.32 6.76
CA TRP A 64 4.29 1.35 5.87
C TRP A 64 3.63 -0.02 5.97
N MET A 65 3.31 -0.59 4.82
CA MET A 65 3.13 -2.02 4.62
C MET A 65 4.40 -2.57 3.99
N ILE A 66 4.94 -3.65 4.55
CA ILE A 66 6.15 -4.32 4.08
C ILE A 66 5.77 -5.75 3.73
N SER A 67 5.96 -6.13 2.47
CA SER A 67 5.70 -7.48 1.99
C SER A 67 7.01 -8.23 1.79
N TYR A 68 6.94 -9.55 1.90
CA TYR A 68 8.11 -10.42 1.89
C TYR A 68 8.01 -11.50 0.80
N TYR A 69 9.16 -11.91 0.30
CA TYR A 69 9.29 -13.17 -0.43
C TYR A 69 9.23 -14.36 0.53
N PRO A 70 8.97 -15.59 0.03
CA PRO A 70 8.96 -16.79 0.87
C PRO A 70 10.26 -17.07 1.64
N ASN A 71 11.40 -16.51 1.19
CA ASN A 71 12.69 -16.59 1.87
C ASN A 71 12.84 -15.56 3.03
N GLY A 72 11.85 -14.68 3.23
CA GLY A 72 11.85 -13.66 4.26
C GLY A 72 12.46 -12.31 3.85
N GLU A 73 13.01 -12.20 2.63
CA GLU A 73 13.52 -10.94 2.10
C GLU A 73 12.38 -10.00 1.69
N VAL A 74 12.61 -8.69 1.74
CA VAL A 74 11.59 -7.69 1.38
C VAL A 74 11.33 -7.76 -0.12
N SER A 75 10.05 -7.89 -0.48
CA SER A 75 9.60 -7.91 -1.88
C SER A 75 8.97 -6.59 -2.30
N ASP A 76 8.24 -5.92 -1.40
CA ASP A 76 7.50 -4.70 -1.70
C ASP A 76 7.38 -3.85 -0.42
N MET A 77 7.42 -2.53 -0.57
CA MET A 77 7.12 -1.57 0.47
C MET A 77 6.16 -0.54 -0.07
N GLN A 78 5.04 -0.34 0.61
CA GLN A 78 3.99 0.57 0.18
C GLN A 78 3.53 1.43 1.36
N LYS A 79 3.60 2.76 1.23
CA LYS A 79 3.00 3.66 2.22
C LYS A 79 1.48 3.71 2.01
N TYR A 80 0.73 3.55 3.09
CA TYR A 80 -0.71 3.65 3.18
C TYR A 80 -1.13 4.84 4.05
N ARG A 81 -2.27 5.42 3.72
CA ARG A 81 -2.94 6.43 4.53
C ARG A 81 -4.44 6.19 4.46
N GLU A 82 -5.04 5.93 5.61
CA GLU A 82 -6.50 5.70 5.71
C GLU A 82 -6.98 4.61 4.72
N GLY A 83 -6.23 3.54 4.58
CA GLY A 83 -6.58 2.41 3.70
C GLY A 83 -6.20 2.59 2.23
N PHE A 84 -5.75 3.77 1.80
CA PHE A 84 -5.26 3.96 0.44
C PHE A 84 -3.74 3.92 0.38
N ALA A 85 -3.19 3.29 -0.66
CA ALA A 85 -1.79 3.49 -1.01
C ALA A 85 -1.54 4.99 -1.31
N HIS A 86 -0.72 5.63 -0.47
CA HIS A 86 -0.49 7.07 -0.49
C HIS A 86 0.92 7.37 0.02
N GLY A 87 1.77 7.88 -0.85
CA GLY A 87 3.19 8.10 -0.60
C GLY A 87 4.07 7.19 -1.46
N LYS A 88 5.32 7.04 -1.03
CA LYS A 88 6.34 6.26 -1.74
C LYS A 88 5.98 4.77 -1.77
N CYS A 89 6.40 4.10 -2.84
CA CYS A 89 6.36 2.65 -2.95
C CYS A 89 7.59 2.11 -3.68
N TYR A 90 7.98 0.89 -3.34
CA TYR A 90 9.17 0.22 -3.84
C TYR A 90 8.89 -1.26 -4.04
N ARG A 91 9.53 -1.86 -5.04
CA ARG A 91 9.53 -3.29 -5.25
C ARG A 91 10.93 -3.75 -5.59
N TRP A 92 11.31 -4.89 -5.01
CA TRP A 92 12.58 -5.54 -5.27
C TRP A 92 12.36 -6.84 -6.06
N ASP A 93 13.43 -7.42 -6.58
CA ASP A 93 13.45 -8.81 -7.04
C ASP A 93 13.98 -9.73 -5.94
N LYS A 94 14.04 -11.05 -6.23
CA LYS A 94 14.53 -12.05 -5.28
C LYS A 94 16.03 -11.96 -4.98
N GLU A 95 16.76 -11.10 -5.68
CA GLU A 95 18.17 -10.85 -5.47
C GLU A 95 18.40 -9.53 -4.71
N GLY A 96 17.31 -8.81 -4.38
CA GLY A 96 17.35 -7.53 -3.67
C GLY A 96 17.55 -6.32 -4.59
N ASN A 97 17.51 -6.48 -5.92
CA ASN A 97 17.62 -5.36 -6.85
C ASN A 97 16.30 -4.61 -6.95
N VAL A 98 16.36 -3.28 -7.04
CA VAL A 98 15.16 -2.45 -7.20
C VAL A 98 14.54 -2.70 -8.58
N LYS A 99 13.35 -3.29 -8.60
CA LYS A 99 12.54 -3.46 -9.81
C LYS A 99 11.71 -2.24 -10.13
N SER A 100 11.15 -1.59 -9.12
CA SER A 100 10.37 -0.37 -9.32
C SER A 100 10.34 0.53 -8.10
N SER A 101 10.12 1.81 -8.36
CA SER A 101 9.89 2.84 -7.35
C SER A 101 8.82 3.78 -7.84
N GLY A 102 8.04 4.36 -6.95
CA GLY A 102 6.99 5.27 -7.37
C GLY A 102 6.42 6.11 -6.24
N LEU A 103 5.50 6.99 -6.65
CA LEU A 103 4.69 7.81 -5.77
C LEU A 103 3.23 7.53 -6.11
N LYS A 104 2.46 7.08 -5.13
CA LYS A 104 1.01 6.93 -5.26
C LYS A 104 0.27 7.99 -4.46
N GLN A 105 -0.89 8.39 -4.96
CA GLN A 105 -1.87 9.16 -4.21
C GLN A 105 -3.23 8.53 -4.44
N TYR A 106 -3.88 8.17 -3.33
CA TYR A 106 -5.19 7.52 -3.34
C TYR A 106 -5.25 6.24 -4.19
N GLY A 107 -4.16 5.45 -4.18
CA GLY A 107 -4.04 4.23 -4.98
C GLY A 107 -3.53 4.45 -6.42
N LEU A 108 -3.52 5.68 -6.92
CA LEU A 108 -3.11 6.00 -8.29
C LEU A 108 -1.62 6.39 -8.34
N TYR A 109 -0.87 5.86 -9.30
CA TYR A 109 0.49 6.32 -9.57
C TYR A 109 0.49 7.75 -10.10
N VAL A 110 1.17 8.64 -9.38
CA VAL A 110 1.51 10.00 -9.81
C VAL A 110 2.83 9.97 -10.59
N SER A 111 3.75 9.10 -10.19
CA SER A 111 4.96 8.78 -10.94
C SER A 111 5.43 7.36 -10.59
N TYR A 112 6.14 6.72 -11.52
CA TYR A 112 6.87 5.50 -11.22
C TYR A 112 8.02 5.30 -12.22
N LYS A 113 8.99 4.50 -11.80
CA LYS A 113 10.09 4.01 -12.62
C LYS A 113 10.17 2.50 -12.47
N GLU A 114 10.51 1.81 -13.55
CA GLU A 114 10.79 0.38 -13.54
C GLU A 114 12.15 0.11 -14.19
N TRP A 115 12.85 -0.89 -13.66
CA TRP A 115 14.14 -1.34 -14.13
C TRP A 115 14.09 -2.84 -14.46
N ASP A 116 14.88 -3.24 -15.44
CA ASP A 116 15.15 -4.66 -15.70
C ASP A 116 16.19 -5.23 -14.71
N SER A 117 16.50 -6.53 -14.84
CA SER A 117 17.47 -7.23 -13.98
C SER A 117 18.91 -6.73 -14.13
N ASP A 118 19.24 -6.07 -15.25
CA ASP A 118 20.56 -5.50 -15.50
C ASP A 118 20.66 -4.05 -14.97
N GLY A 119 19.58 -3.54 -14.37
CA GLY A 119 19.49 -2.19 -13.83
C GLY A 119 19.21 -1.13 -14.90
N ASN A 120 18.84 -1.51 -16.13
CA ASN A 120 18.45 -0.54 -17.15
C ASN A 120 17.04 -0.04 -16.89
N LEU A 121 16.85 1.28 -17.00
CA LEU A 121 15.53 1.91 -16.89
C LEU A 121 14.68 1.50 -18.10
N ILE A 122 13.56 0.81 -17.84
CA ILE A 122 12.63 0.35 -18.89
C ILE A 122 11.36 1.20 -18.97
N GLU A 123 10.98 1.85 -17.87
CA GLU A 123 9.81 2.72 -17.82
C GLU A 123 10.04 3.90 -16.88
N ASN A 124 9.53 5.07 -17.25
CA ASN A 124 9.58 6.28 -16.43
C ASN A 124 8.32 7.10 -16.69
N TYR A 125 7.30 6.77 -15.91
CA TYR A 125 6.03 7.41 -16.00
C TYR A 125 5.94 8.61 -15.05
N LYS A 126 5.37 9.69 -15.57
CA LYS A 126 4.88 10.80 -14.78
C LYS A 126 3.47 11.14 -15.25
N MET A 127 2.56 11.32 -14.29
CA MET A 127 1.20 11.71 -14.59
C MET A 127 1.19 13.06 -15.32
N PRO A 128 0.52 13.15 -16.49
CA PRO A 128 0.41 14.41 -17.21
C PRO A 128 -0.41 15.41 -16.40
N GLU A 129 -0.24 16.69 -16.68
CA GLU A 129 -0.96 17.79 -16.01
C GLU A 129 -2.30 18.12 -16.70
N SER A 130 -2.72 17.30 -17.66
CA SER A 130 -3.98 17.42 -18.39
C SER A 130 -4.35 16.10 -19.07
N GLY A 131 -5.58 16.02 -19.55
CA GLY A 131 -6.13 14.85 -20.25
C GLY A 131 -6.91 13.92 -19.32
N GLU A 132 -7.55 12.91 -19.91
CA GLU A 132 -8.56 12.09 -19.24
C GLU A 132 -8.09 11.48 -17.91
N ARG A 133 -6.84 10.98 -17.87
CA ARG A 133 -6.26 10.41 -16.65
C ARG A 133 -6.02 11.45 -15.55
N TYR A 134 -5.57 12.65 -15.92
CA TYR A 134 -5.40 13.74 -14.98
C TYR A 134 -6.76 14.23 -14.46
N ASP A 135 -7.75 14.35 -15.35
CA ASP A 135 -9.11 14.77 -14.99
C ASP A 135 -9.76 13.75 -14.04
N ALA A 136 -9.57 12.45 -14.28
CA ALA A 136 -10.02 11.39 -13.39
C ALA A 136 -9.34 11.46 -12.02
N TYR A 137 -8.02 11.67 -11.99
CA TYR A 137 -7.27 11.88 -10.74
C TYR A 137 -7.78 13.11 -9.97
N MET A 138 -7.99 14.24 -10.65
CA MET A 138 -8.47 15.46 -10.02
C MET A 138 -9.90 15.33 -9.49
N ALA A 139 -10.77 14.62 -10.22
CA ALA A 139 -12.11 14.30 -9.76
C ALA A 139 -12.08 13.41 -8.51
N PHE A 140 -11.26 12.36 -8.51
CA PHE A 140 -11.09 11.48 -7.36
C PHE A 140 -10.53 12.22 -6.16
N LYS A 141 -9.44 12.99 -6.35
CA LYS A 141 -8.81 13.81 -5.31
C LYS A 141 -9.82 14.75 -4.66
N LYS A 142 -10.63 15.44 -5.46
CA LYS A 142 -11.69 16.34 -4.97
C LYS A 142 -12.71 15.62 -4.09
N GLU A 143 -13.10 14.40 -4.43
CA GLU A 143 -14.04 13.61 -3.61
C GLU A 143 -13.37 13.00 -2.37
N ALA A 144 -12.13 12.53 -2.50
CA ALA A 144 -11.34 12.01 -1.40
C ALA A 144 -11.09 13.09 -0.33
N ASP A 145 -10.67 14.29 -0.72
CA ASP A 145 -10.39 15.39 0.21
C ASP A 145 -11.63 15.85 0.99
N LYS A 146 -12.84 15.65 0.45
CA LYS A 146 -14.11 15.94 1.15
C LYS A 146 -14.48 14.85 2.15
N LYS A 147 -14.39 13.59 1.72
CA LYS A 147 -14.88 12.44 2.49
C LYS A 147 -13.91 12.01 3.59
N TRP A 148 -12.63 12.24 3.35
CA TRP A 148 -11.55 11.88 4.23
C TRP A 148 -10.94 13.21 4.62
N THR A 149 -11.30 13.74 5.77
CA THR A 149 -10.62 14.92 6.33
C THR A 149 -9.16 14.55 6.51
N ILE A 150 -8.37 14.82 5.48
CA ILE A 150 -6.91 14.79 5.49
C ILE A 150 -6.49 15.86 6.50
N LYS A 151 -6.60 15.56 7.79
CA LYS A 151 -5.76 16.24 8.77
C LYS A 151 -4.35 15.92 8.31
N THR A 152 -3.69 16.94 7.79
CA THR A 152 -2.26 16.96 7.53
C THR A 152 -1.60 16.70 8.88
N TYR A 153 -1.49 15.44 9.27
CA TYR A 153 -0.35 15.00 10.03
C TYR A 153 0.78 15.14 9.02
N GLU A 154 1.51 16.25 9.18
CA GLU A 154 2.70 16.54 8.41
C GLU A 154 3.59 15.29 8.46
N ASP A 155 4.13 14.90 7.31
CA ASP A 155 5.03 13.77 7.15
C ASP A 155 6.34 14.03 7.93
N GLU A 156 6.30 14.06 9.26
CA GLU A 156 7.47 14.32 10.11
C GLU A 156 8.43 13.12 10.20
N ASP A 157 8.04 11.94 9.71
CA ASP A 157 8.89 10.74 9.74
C ASP A 157 9.16 10.16 8.34
N ASP A 158 9.47 11.01 7.36
CA ASP A 158 10.23 10.57 6.16
C ASP A 158 11.73 10.54 6.48
N GLN A 159 12.11 9.81 7.54
CA GLN A 159 13.48 9.33 7.63
C GLN A 159 13.63 8.28 6.54
N GLY A 160 14.43 8.62 5.53
CA GLY A 160 14.70 7.76 4.40
C GLY A 160 15.05 6.35 4.88
N PHE A 161 14.47 5.35 4.22
CA PHE A 161 15.05 4.02 4.25
C PHE A 161 16.32 4.09 3.41
N ASP A 162 17.38 4.61 4.02
CA ASP A 162 18.72 4.66 3.46
C ASP A 162 19.27 3.24 3.66
N GLY A 163 18.92 2.35 2.73
CA GLY A 163 19.55 1.04 2.63
C GLY A 163 21.02 1.22 2.24
N GLU A 164 21.89 1.27 3.25
CA GLU A 164 23.31 0.94 3.12
C GLU A 164 23.52 -0.59 3.06
#